data_AF-A0A8T4I6M3-F1
#
_entry.id   AF-A0A8T4I6M3-F1
#
_cell.length_a   1.000
_cell.length_b   1.000
_cell.length_c   1.000
_cell.angle_alpha   90.00
_cell.angle_beta   90.00
_cell.angle_gamma   90.00
#
_symmetry.space_group_name_H-M   'P 1'
#
loop_
_entity.id
_entity.type
_entity.pdbx_description
1 polymer ?
#
loop_
_entity_poly.entity_id
_entity_poly.type
_entity_poly.pdbx_seq_one_letter_code
_entity_poly.pdbx_strand_id
1 'polypeptide(L)' 'LAPGDPLPTEADQPTYTERDIRVSERTAERHKNQSKPKNTSRTYRNQRDLFEAWCTREGRVAKPCTTATYVEY' A
#
# COMPACT_ATOMS: atom_id res chain seq x y z
N LEU A 1 -16.29 -4.52 4.01
CA LEU A 1 -16.97 -5.64 4.69
C LEU A 1 -17.70 -5.05 5.87
N ALA A 2 -19.01 -5.23 5.93
CA ALA A 2 -19.82 -4.90 7.08
C ALA A 2 -19.57 -5.93 8.20
N PRO A 3 -19.91 -5.63 9.47
CA PRO A 3 -19.84 -6.61 10.54
C PRO A 3 -20.65 -7.88 10.20
N GLY A 4 -19.98 -9.03 10.20
CA GLY A 4 -20.58 -10.33 9.87
C GLY A 4 -20.27 -10.86 8.46
N ASP A 5 -19.70 -10.05 7.57
CA ASP A 5 -19.24 -10.52 6.27
C ASP A 5 -18.01 -11.46 6.43
N PRO A 6 -17.87 -12.50 5.59
CA PRO A 6 -16.72 -13.39 5.62
C PRO A 6 -15.44 -12.63 5.26
N LEU A 7 -14.34 -12.95 5.97
CA LEU A 7 -13.03 -12.37 5.70
C LEU A 7 -12.37 -13.07 4.52
N PRO A 8 -11.80 -12.33 3.55
CA PRO A 8 -10.97 -12.92 2.51
C PRO A 8 -9.72 -13.56 3.12
N THR A 9 -9.31 -14.69 2.57
CA THR A 9 -8.20 -15.52 3.05
C THR A 9 -7.10 -15.62 1.99
N GLU A 10 -5.98 -16.26 2.33
CA GLU A 10 -4.90 -16.51 1.35
C GLU A 10 -5.35 -17.36 0.15
N ALA A 11 -6.43 -18.14 0.29
CA ALA A 11 -7.00 -18.91 -0.82
C ALA A 11 -7.65 -18.03 -1.89
N ASP A 12 -7.96 -16.77 -1.58
CA ASP A 12 -8.61 -15.81 -2.48
C ASP A 12 -7.61 -14.96 -3.28
N GLN A 13 -6.32 -15.31 -3.27
CA GLN A 13 -5.29 -14.53 -3.94
C GLN A 13 -5.32 -14.69 -5.47
N PRO A 14 -5.24 -13.58 -6.23
CA PRO A 14 -5.12 -13.64 -7.68
C PRO A 14 -3.76 -14.21 -8.10
N THR A 15 -3.74 -15.00 -9.19
CA THR A 15 -2.50 -15.45 -9.81
C THR A 15 -1.99 -14.41 -10.79
N TYR A 16 -0.77 -13.93 -10.61
CA TYR A 16 -0.15 -12.94 -11.49
C TYR A 16 0.59 -13.59 -12.65
N THR A 17 0.56 -12.92 -13.81
CA THR A 17 1.36 -13.27 -14.99
C THR A 17 2.60 -12.37 -15.10
N GLU A 18 3.54 -12.74 -15.97
CA GLU A 18 4.75 -11.93 -16.23
C GLU A 18 4.43 -10.49 -16.66
N ARG A 19 3.31 -10.30 -17.37
CA ARG A 19 2.84 -8.98 -17.83
C ARG A 19 2.37 -8.10 -16.68
N ASP A 20 1.87 -8.69 -15.60
CA ASP A 20 1.41 -7.95 -14.42
C ASP A 20 2.59 -7.45 -13.57
N ILE A 21 3.78 -8.02 -13.77
CA ILE A 21 4.97 -7.76 -12.96
C ILE A 21 5.92 -6.78 -13.66
N ARG A 22 6.02 -6.83 -15.01
CA ARG A 22 6.98 -6.00 -15.76
C ARG A 22 6.41 -4.64 -16.14
N VAL A 23 7.14 -3.58 -15.79
CA VAL A 23 6.92 -2.22 -16.31
C VAL A 23 7.60 -2.03 -17.66
N SER A 24 7.05 -1.16 -18.51
CA SER A 24 7.68 -0.81 -19.80
C SER A 24 8.97 -0.02 -19.61
N GLU A 25 9.87 -0.09 -20.59
CA GLU A 25 11.16 0.62 -20.58
C GLU A 25 10.99 2.14 -20.37
N ARG A 26 10.02 2.75 -21.07
CA ARG A 26 9.66 4.15 -20.91
C ARG A 26 9.26 4.52 -19.47
N THR A 27 8.54 3.64 -18.78
CA THR A 27 8.14 3.84 -17.38
C THR A 27 9.35 3.67 -16.45
N ALA A 28 10.21 2.70 -16.72
CA ALA A 28 11.45 2.48 -15.96
C ALA A 28 12.39 3.71 -16.05
N GLU A 29 12.55 4.30 -17.23
CA GLU A 29 13.34 5.52 -17.43
C GLU A 29 12.77 6.72 -16.68
N ARG A 30 11.45 6.91 -16.72
CA ARG A 30 10.79 7.98 -15.96
C ARG A 30 11.01 7.82 -14.46
N HIS A 31 10.90 6.60 -13.93
CA HIS A 31 11.15 6.31 -12.52
C HIS A 31 12.58 6.64 -12.09
N LYS A 32 13.57 6.36 -12.94
CA LYS A 32 14.98 6.70 -12.67
C LYS A 32 15.21 8.21 -12.67
N ASN A 33 14.55 8.95 -13.56
CA ASN A 33 14.87 10.35 -13.85
C ASN A 33 13.93 11.38 -13.17
N GLN A 34 12.78 10.96 -12.64
CA GLN A 34 11.80 11.85 -12.00
C GLN A 34 11.55 11.41 -10.54
N SER A 35 12.55 11.56 -9.67
CA SER A 35 12.29 11.50 -8.24
C SER A 35 11.44 12.72 -7.84
N LYS A 36 10.31 12.50 -7.14
CA LYS A 36 9.53 13.60 -6.54
C LYS A 36 10.45 14.57 -5.79
N PRO A 37 10.13 15.88 -5.71
CA PRO A 37 10.90 16.82 -4.89
C PRO A 37 11.14 16.22 -3.50
N LYS A 38 12.39 16.28 -3.01
CA LYS A 38 12.82 15.62 -1.75
C LYS A 38 11.89 15.94 -0.57
N ASN A 39 11.31 17.14 -0.54
CA ASN A 39 10.36 17.56 0.49
C ASN A 39 9.08 16.72 0.50
N THR A 40 8.47 16.49 -0.68
CA THR A 40 7.26 15.67 -0.82
C THR A 40 7.51 14.21 -0.43
N SER A 41 8.69 13.67 -0.76
CA SER A 41 9.10 12.32 -0.35
C SER A 41 9.19 12.17 1.17
N ARG A 42 9.73 13.18 1.86
CA ARG A 42 9.82 13.19 3.33
C ARG A 42 8.44 13.27 3.97
N THR A 43 7.55 14.14 3.49
CA THR A 43 6.17 14.22 4.00
C THR A 43 5.44 12.89 3.87
N TYR A 44 5.56 12.21 2.73
CA TYR A 44 4.93 10.89 2.56
C TYR A 44 5.50 9.81 3.49
N ARG A 45 6.81 9.84 3.79
CA ARG A 45 7.39 8.92 4.78
C ARG A 45 6.82 9.17 6.16
N ASN A 46 6.86 10.41 6.63
CA ASN A 46 6.34 10.76 7.95
C ASN A 46 4.85 10.37 8.12
N GLN A 47 4.02 10.57 7.10
CA GLN A 47 2.61 10.17 7.15
C GLN A 47 2.42 8.64 7.20
N ARG A 48 3.29 7.88 6.52
CA ARG A 48 3.28 6.41 6.59
C ARG A 48 3.70 5.92 7.97
N ASP A 49 4.72 6.55 8.56
CA ASP A 49 5.22 6.17 9.89
C ASP A 49 4.14 6.40 10.96
N LEU A 50 3.40 7.51 10.87
CA LEU A 50 2.26 7.79 11.77
C LEU A 50 1.14 6.76 11.61
N PHE A 51 0.81 6.39 10.37
CA PHE A 51 -0.19 5.36 10.09
C PHE A 51 0.23 3.98 10.61
N GLU A 52 1.50 3.59 10.43
CA GLU A 52 2.04 2.33 10.95
C GLU A 52 2.02 2.28 12.47
N ALA A 53 2.35 3.38 13.13
CA ALA A 53 2.28 3.49 14.59
C ALA A 53 0.84 3.39 15.11
N TRP A 54 -0.12 4.02 14.44
CA TRP A 54 -1.54 3.89 14.77
C TRP A 54 -2.04 2.46 14.56
N CYS A 55 -1.72 1.83 13.43
CA CYS A 55 -2.09 0.44 13.16
C CYS A 55 -1.55 -0.50 14.25
N THR A 56 -0.29 -0.33 14.66
CA THR A 56 0.33 -1.14 15.72
C THR A 56 -0.41 -1.02 17.05
N ARG A 57 -0.82 0.21 17.42
CA ARG A 57 -1.59 0.46 18.65
C ARG A 57 -3.00 -0.15 18.62
N GLU A 58 -3.68 -0.07 17.47
CA GLU A 58 -5.04 -0.58 17.30
C GLU A 58 -5.10 -2.08 16.94
N GLY A 59 -3.95 -2.76 16.87
CA GLY A 59 -3.86 -4.17 16.46
C GLY A 59 -4.23 -4.41 14.99
N ARG A 60 -4.07 -3.41 14.12
CA ARG A 60 -4.39 -3.45 12.69
C ARG A 60 -3.16 -3.68 11.83
N VAL A 61 -3.38 -4.18 10.60
CA VAL A 61 -2.31 -4.40 9.60
C VAL A 61 -2.11 -3.14 8.76
N ALA A 62 -0.90 -2.59 8.76
CA ALA A 62 -0.59 -1.37 8.02
C ALA A 62 -0.37 -1.59 6.51
N LYS A 63 0.22 -2.71 6.08
CA LYS A 63 0.53 -2.98 4.66
C LYS A 63 0.50 -4.48 4.30
N PRO A 64 -0.24 -4.87 3.24
CA PRO A 64 -1.36 -4.13 2.66
C PRO A 64 -2.46 -3.95 3.73
N CYS A 65 -2.99 -2.73 3.87
CA CYS A 65 -4.11 -2.46 4.78
C CYS A 65 -5.45 -2.61 4.06
N THR A 66 -6.51 -2.88 4.82
CA THR A 66 -7.88 -2.88 4.29
C THR A 66 -8.43 -1.46 4.19
N THR A 67 -9.46 -1.23 3.37
CA THR A 67 -10.18 0.06 3.34
C THR A 67 -10.70 0.44 4.73
N ALA A 68 -11.17 -0.53 5.53
CA ALA A 68 -11.62 -0.28 6.89
C ALA A 68 -10.48 0.21 7.79
N THR A 69 -9.28 -0.37 7.66
CA THR A 69 -8.08 0.12 8.36
C THR A 69 -7.72 1.55 7.95
N TYR A 70 -7.80 1.87 6.65
CA TYR A 70 -7.43 3.19 6.15
C TYR A 70 -8.43 4.29 6.51
N VAL A 71 -9.74 4.02 6.46
CA VAL A 71 -10.79 5.03 6.75
C VAL A 71 -11.00 5.28 8.25
N GLU A 72 -10.49 4.42 9.11
CA GLU A 72 -10.56 4.59 10.57
C GLU A 72 -9.34 5.32 11.16
N TYR A 73 -8.29 5.55 10.36
CA TYR A 73 -7.13 6.38 10.72
C TYR A 73 -7.40 7.87 10.42
#